data_AF-A0A8S2V9F8-F1
#
_entry.id   AF-A0A8S2V9F8-F1
#
_cell.length_a   1.000
_cell.length_b   1.000
_cell.length_c   1.000
_cell.angle_alpha   90.00
_cell.angle_beta   90.00
_cell.angle_gamma   90.00
#
_symmetry.space_group_name_H-M   'P 1'
#
loop_
_entity.id
_entity.type
_entity.pdbx_description
1 polymer ?
#
loop_
_entity_poly.entity_id
_entity_poly.type
_entity_poly.pdbx_seq_one_letter_code
_entity_poly.pdbx_strand_id
1 'polypeptide(L)' 'GNGYGLSALFGPQGLLVDTFGTVYVADEENCRVMRWTQGANQGTILEGGQDQGAGA' A
#
# COMPACT_ATOMS: atom_id res chain seq x y z
N GLY A 1 -6.22 -12.38 -7.78
CA GLY A 1 -6.38 -11.33 -6.76
C GLY A 1 -6.38 -10.01 -7.48
N ASN A 2 -7.35 -9.13 -7.21
CA ASN A 2 -7.65 -7.98 -8.09
C ASN A 2 -6.70 -6.79 -7.92
N GLY A 3 -5.50 -6.93 -7.34
CA GLY A 3 -4.56 -5.81 -7.16
C GLY A 3 -4.92 -4.81 -6.05
N TYR A 4 -6.20 -4.68 -5.69
CA TYR A 4 -6.70 -3.72 -4.69
C TYR A 4 -6.55 -4.17 -3.22
N GLY A 5 -6.28 -5.45 -2.97
CA GLY A 5 -6.17 -6.00 -1.61
C GLY A 5 -4.94 -5.45 -0.86
N LEU A 6 -4.93 -5.55 0.48
CA LEU A 6 -3.78 -5.12 1.29
C LEU A 6 -2.55 -6.03 1.13
N SER A 7 -2.71 -7.21 0.54
CA SER A 7 -1.62 -8.12 0.16
C SER A 7 -1.22 -8.02 -1.31
N ALA A 8 -1.74 -7.04 -2.05
CA ALA A 8 -1.51 -6.88 -3.48
C ALA A 8 -1.19 -5.42 -3.82
N LEU A 9 -0.59 -5.23 -4.99
CA LEU A 9 -0.27 -3.93 -5.58
C LEU A 9 -0.84 -3.88 -7.00
N PHE A 10 -1.09 -2.68 -7.50
CA PHE A 10 -1.49 -2.40 -8.87
C PHE A 10 -0.76 -1.16 -9.38
N GLY A 11 0.12 -1.36 -10.37
CA GLY A 11 0.95 -0.30 -10.95
C GLY A 11 1.81 0.47 -9.93
N PRO A 12 2.63 -0.19 -9.08
CA PRO A 12 3.50 0.52 -8.16
C PRO A 12 4.63 1.25 -8.91
N GLN A 13 4.90 2.49 -8.53
CA GLN A 13 5.90 3.35 -9.18
C GLN A 13 7.03 3.79 -8.23
N GLY A 14 6.86 3.59 -6.92
CA GLY A 14 7.87 3.97 -5.92
C GLY A 14 8.03 2.93 -4.83
N LEU A 15 9.27 2.74 -4.37
CA LEU A 15 9.65 1.85 -3.28
C LEU A 15 10.71 2.52 -2.40
N LEU A 16 10.48 2.53 -1.09
CA LEU A 16 11.43 2.98 -0.08
C LEU A 16 11.48 1.95 1.06
N VAL A 17 12.66 1.71 1.62
CA VAL A 17 12.84 0.90 2.81
C VAL A 17 13.57 1.73 3.85
N ASP A 18 13.04 1.81 5.07
CA ASP A 18 13.68 2.53 6.18
C ASP A 18 14.70 1.64 6.93
N THR A 19 15.41 2.24 7.89
CA THR A 19 16.43 1.55 8.70
C THR A 19 15.86 0.45 9.61
N PHE A 20 14.54 0.43 9.83
CA PHE A 20 13.84 -0.59 10.60
C PHE A 20 13.32 -1.73 9.72
N GLY A 21 13.61 -1.70 8.40
CA GLY A 21 13.12 -2.70 7.45
C GLY A 21 11.65 -2.51 7.08
N THR A 22 11.06 -1.35 7.37
CA THR A 22 9.71 -1.03 6.94
C THR A 22 9.72 -0.67 5.47
N VAL A 23 8.86 -1.31 4.70
CA VAL A 23 8.72 -1.08 3.26
C VAL A 23 7.57 -0.12 3.01
N TYR A 24 7.80 0.87 2.16
CA TYR A 24 6.81 1.85 1.71
C TYR A 24 6.70 1.75 0.19
N VAL A 25 5.48 1.66 -0.33
CA VAL A 25 5.21 1.53 -1.77
C VAL A 25 4.23 2.61 -2.19
N ALA A 26 4.57 3.36 -3.25
CA ALA A 26 3.62 4.20 -3.97
C ALA A 26 2.90 3.32 -5.01
N ASP A 27 1.66 2.96 -4.71
CA ASP A 27 0.82 2.04 -5.47
C ASP A 27 -0.12 2.86 -6.37
N GLU A 28 0.43 3.34 -7.49
CA GLU A 28 -0.09 4.49 -8.25
C GLU A 28 -1.45 4.24 -8.88
N GLU A 29 -1.66 3.10 -9.52
CA GLU A 29 -2.96 2.78 -10.15
C GLU A 29 -4.06 2.52 -9.10
N ASN A 30 -3.66 2.22 -7.85
CA ASN A 30 -4.58 2.16 -6.71
C ASN A 30 -4.71 3.51 -5.98
N CYS A 31 -4.03 4.56 -6.45
CA CYS A 31 -3.98 5.89 -5.86
C CYS A 31 -3.64 5.89 -4.36
N ARG A 32 -2.77 5.00 -3.89
CA ARG A 32 -2.45 4.84 -2.45
C ARG A 32 -0.97 4.73 -2.16
N VAL A 33 -0.59 5.08 -0.94
CA VAL A 33 0.71 4.75 -0.36
C VAL A 33 0.52 3.67 0.68
N MET A 34 1.28 2.59 0.56
CA MET A 34 1.18 1.44 1.46
C MET A 34 2.47 1.23 2.25
N ARG A 35 2.32 0.68 3.46
CA ARG A 35 3.41 0.32 4.37
C ARG A 35 3.34 -1.13 4.81
N TRP A 36 4.48 -1.81 4.86
CA TRP A 36 4.65 -3.12 5.49
C TRP A 36 5.79 -3.05 6.51
N THR A 37 5.50 -3.38 7.77
CA THR A 37 6.55 -3.62 8.76
C THR A 37 7.18 -4.99 8.55
N GLN A 38 8.38 -5.20 9.07
CA GLN A 38 9.05 -6.50 8.98
C GLN A 38 8.15 -7.62 9.52
N GLY A 39 7.96 -8.67 8.72
CA GLY A 39 7.11 -9.81 9.06
C GLY A 39 5.61 -9.62 8.80
N ALA A 40 5.17 -8.47 8.27
CA ALA A 40 3.78 -8.25 7.91
C ALA A 40 3.40 -9.02 6.63
N ASN A 41 2.32 -9.79 6.69
CA ASN A 41 1.76 -10.51 5.53
C ASN A 41 0.82 -9.65 4.68
N GLN A 42 0.45 -8.47 5.17
CA GLN A 42 -0.42 -7.49 4.50
C GLN A 42 0.05 -6.09 4.86
N GLY A 43 -0.20 -5.15 3.96
CA GLY A 43 0.19 -3.76 4.14
C GLY A 43 -0.89 -2.97 4.84
N THR A 44 -0.53 -1.77 5.25
CA THR A 44 -1.44 -0.75 5.77
C THR A 44 -1.43 0.42 4.80
N ILE A 45 -2.60 0.96 4.49
CA ILE A 45 -2.69 2.21 3.72
C ILE A 45 -2.24 3.34 4.66
N LEU A 46 -1.20 4.06 4.26
CA LEU A 46 -0.77 5.27 4.94
C LEU A 46 -1.61 6.45 4.51
N GLU A 47 -1.81 6.60 3.21
CA GLU A 47 -2.49 7.74 2.59
C GLU A 47 -3.12 7.31 1.26
N GLY A 48 -4.19 8.00 0.85
CA GLY A 48 -4.91 7.75 -0.39
C GLY A 48 -5.73 6.45 -0.39
N GLY A 49 -5.96 5.92 -1.58
CA GLY A 49 -6.90 4.85 -1.85
C GLY A 49 -7.97 5.36 -2.78
N GLN A 50 -8.13 4.67 -3.92
CA GLN A 50 -9.31 4.82 -4.75
C GLN A 50 -10.52 4.50 -3.87
N ASP A 51 -11.31 5.53 -3.55
CA ASP A 51 -12.42 5.52 -2.59
C ASP A 51 -13.12 4.15 -2.52
N GLN A 52 -12.85 3.34 -1.49
CA GLN A 52 -13.97 2.61 -0.91
C GLN A 52 -14.75 3.72 -0.22
N GLY A 53 -15.72 4.31 -0.92
CA GLY A 53 -16.41 5.51 -0.48
C GLY A 53 -16.50 5.57 1.04
N ALA A 54 -15.92 6.61 1.64
CA ALA A 54 -16.18 6.97 3.02
C ALA A 54 -17.66 7.39 3.11
N GLY A 55 -18.56 6.42 2.93
CA GLY A 55 -19.93 6.47 3.36
C GLY A 55 -19.93 6.09 4.82
N ALA A 56 -20.00 7.12 5.66
CA ALA A 56 -20.48 7.15 7.05
C ALA A 56 -19.92 6.11 8.05
#